data_AF-A0A1I6REG7-F1
#
_entry.id   AF-A0A1I6REG7-F1
#
_cell.length_a   1.000
_cell.length_b   1.000
_cell.length_c   1.000
_cell.angle_alpha   90.00
_cell.angle_beta   90.00
_cell.angle_gamma   90.00
#
_symmetry.space_group_name_H-M   'P 1'
#
loop_
_entity.id
_entity.type
_entity.pdbx_description
1 polymer ?
#
loop_
_entity_poly.entity_id
_entity_poly.type
_entity_poly.pdbx_seq_one_letter_code
_entity_poly.pdbx_strand_id
1 'polypeptide(L)' 'MVLEAVGAGAEARALRERLGLPADSFRAVLVGKDGGAKITEAAPIAPQRLFATIDAMPMRRSEMRERR' A
#
# COMPACT_ATOMS: atom_id res chain seq x y z
N MET A 1 8.10 -0.40 -8.60
CA MET A 1 8.79 -1.67 -8.31
C MET A 1 7.78 -2.57 -7.62
N VAL A 2 7.56 -3.77 -8.15
CA VAL A 2 6.73 -4.79 -7.49
C VAL A 2 7.65 -5.62 -6.61
N LEU A 3 7.24 -5.90 -5.37
CA LEU A 3 7.93 -6.82 -4.46
C LEU A 3 7.06 -8.05 -4.30
N GLU A 4 7.59 -9.22 -4.61
CA GLU A 4 6.92 -10.49 -4.34
C GLU A 4 7.39 -11.03 -2.99
N ALA A 5 6.45 -11.33 -2.10
CA ALA A 5 6.74 -11.87 -0.77
C ALA A 5 5.60 -12.81 -0.36
N VAL A 6 5.79 -14.11 -0.55
CA VAL A 6 4.73 -15.12 -0.42
C VAL A 6 4.95 -15.99 0.82
N GLY A 7 3.85 -16.25 1.56
CA GLY A 7 3.84 -17.18 2.69
C GLY A 7 4.63 -16.71 3.92
N ALA A 8 5.40 -17.64 4.50
CA ALA A 8 6.14 -17.43 5.75
C ALA A 8 7.65 -17.22 5.54
N GLY A 9 8.11 -16.96 4.30
CA GLY A 9 9.51 -16.71 3.99
C GLY A 9 10.07 -15.44 4.67
N ALA A 10 11.40 -15.30 4.64
CA ALA A 10 12.08 -14.17 5.30
C ALA A 10 11.63 -12.80 4.74
N GLU A 11 11.46 -12.69 3.42
CA GLU A 11 11.00 -11.46 2.76
C GLU A 11 9.57 -11.10 3.17
N ALA A 12 8.68 -12.09 3.31
CA ALA A 12 7.30 -11.87 3.77
C ALA A 12 7.25 -11.44 5.24
N ARG A 13 8.13 -11.99 6.10
CA ARG A 13 8.28 -11.52 7.49
C ARG A 13 8.80 -10.09 7.54
N ALA A 14 9.88 -9.79 6.82
CA ALA A 14 10.46 -8.45 6.77
C ALA A 14 9.47 -7.40 6.24
N LEU A 15 8.67 -7.75 5.22
CA LEU A 15 7.62 -6.87 4.70
C LEU A 15 6.54 -6.60 5.75
N ARG A 16 6.08 -7.63 6.48
CA ARG A 16 5.10 -7.46 7.56
C ARG A 16 5.66 -6.62 8.70
N GLU A 17 6.88 -6.89 9.14
CA GLU A 17 7.55 -6.12 10.21
C GLU A 17 7.68 -4.65 9.83
N ARG A 18 8.18 -4.35 8.62
CA ARG A 18 8.33 -2.98 8.11
C ARG A 18 7.01 -2.22 8.06
N LEU A 19 5.90 -2.91 7.82
CA LEU A 19 4.55 -2.34 7.72
C LEU A 19 3.75 -2.48 9.02
N GLY A 20 4.32 -3.05 10.10
CA GLY A 20 3.64 -3.28 11.37
C GLY A 20 2.43 -4.23 11.27
N LEU A 21 2.49 -5.22 10.38
CA LEU A 21 1.36 -6.11 10.09
C LEU A 21 1.42 -7.42 10.89
N PRO A 22 0.26 -7.91 11.36
CA PRO A 22 0.15 -9.23 11.97
C PRO A 22 0.48 -10.35 10.97
N ALA A 23 1.03 -11.46 11.46
CA ALA A 23 1.38 -12.61 10.63
C ALA A 23 0.21 -13.58 10.39
N ASP A 24 -0.85 -13.47 11.19
CA ASP A 24 -1.94 -14.44 11.34
C ASP A 24 -3.31 -13.90 10.91
N SER A 25 -3.38 -12.70 10.30
CA SER A 25 -4.65 -12.15 9.81
C SER A 25 -4.49 -11.40 8.50
N PHE A 26 -5.58 -11.37 7.73
CA PHE A 26 -5.64 -10.64 6.47
C PHE A 26 -5.47 -9.15 6.69
N ARG A 27 -4.64 -8.51 5.87
CA ARG A 27 -4.52 -7.05 5.79
C ARG A 27 -4.38 -6.62 4.34
N ALA A 28 -5.16 -5.61 3.94
CA ALA A 28 -4.96 -4.88 2.69
C ALA A 28 -4.27 -3.56 3.00
N VAL A 29 -3.15 -3.27 2.32
CA VAL A 29 -2.35 -2.07 2.56
C VAL A 29 -2.10 -1.33 1.25
N LEU A 30 -2.46 -0.04 1.20
CA LEU A 30 -2.02 0.85 0.14
C LEU A 30 -0.66 1.44 0.54
N VAL A 31 0.40 1.12 -0.20
CA VAL A 31 1.75 1.65 0.05
C VAL A 31 2.07 2.74 -0.97
N GLY A 32 2.54 3.89 -0.50
CA GLY A 32 2.97 5.00 -1.36
C GLY A 32 4.32 4.73 -2.03
N LYS A 33 4.69 5.54 -3.04
CA LYS A 33 6.03 5.46 -3.66
C LYS A 33 7.16 5.81 -2.68
N ASP A 34 6.85 6.44 -1.55
CA ASP A 34 7.76 6.70 -0.42
C ASP A 34 7.95 5.48 0.51
N GLY A 35 7.26 4.36 0.24
CA GLY A 35 7.32 3.14 1.04
C GLY A 35 6.44 3.17 2.30
N GLY A 36 5.74 4.28 2.57
CA GLY A 36 4.85 4.40 3.72
C GLY A 36 3.45 3.85 3.44
N ALA A 37 2.87 3.16 4.43
CA ALA A 37 1.46 2.77 4.39
C ALA A 37 0.55 4.01 4.42
N LYS A 38 -0.43 4.07 3.52
CA LYS A 38 -1.42 5.16 3.39
C LYS A 38 -2.81 4.73 3.84
N ILE A 39 -3.10 3.44 3.71
CA ILE A 39 -4.31 2.77 4.19
C ILE A 39 -3.87 1.40 4.71
N THR A 40 -4.43 0.96 5.84
CA THR A 40 -4.31 -0.41 6.34
C THR A 40 -5.70 -0.85 6.79
N GLU A 41 -6.25 -1.89 6.15
CA GLU A 41 -7.59 -2.40 6.42
C GLU A 41 -7.56 -3.90 6.71
N ALA A 42 -8.46 -4.36 7.59
CA ALA A 42 -8.64 -5.78 7.90
C ALA A 42 -9.57 -6.51 6.91
N ALA A 43 -10.07 -5.79 5.90
CA ALA A 43 -10.92 -6.28 4.82
C ALA A 43 -10.45 -5.67 3.48
N PRO A 44 -10.91 -6.19 2.32
CA PRO A 44 -10.60 -5.58 1.03
C PRO A 44 -10.95 -4.08 1.02
N ILE A 45 -10.03 -3.25 0.52
CA ILE A 45 -10.25 -1.79 0.45
C ILE A 45 -11.32 -1.51 -0.61
N ALA A 46 -12.40 -0.84 -0.20
CA ALA A 46 -13.44 -0.42 -1.13
C ALA A 46 -12.84 0.49 -2.23
N PRO A 47 -13.20 0.29 -3.52
CA PRO A 47 -12.63 1.06 -4.63
C PRO A 47 -12.71 2.58 -4.42
N GLN A 48 -13.85 3.08 -3.90
CA GLN A 48 -14.07 4.49 -3.66
C GLN A 48 -13.08 5.07 -2.65
N ARG A 49 -12.79 4.33 -1.57
CA ARG A 49 -11.82 4.73 -0.55
C ARG A 49 -10.40 4.70 -1.10
N LEU A 50 -10.08 3.67 -1.88
CA LEU A 50 -8.78 3.52 -2.54
C LEU A 50 -8.51 4.72 -3.44
N PHE A 51 -9.42 5.02 -4.38
CA PHE A 51 -9.26 6.13 -5.33
C PHE A 51 -9.23 7.49 -4.64
N ALA A 52 -10.16 7.75 -3.71
CA ALA A 52 -10.18 9.02 -2.97
C ALA A 52 -8.86 9.29 -2.23
N THR A 53 -8.23 8.24 -1.68
CA THR A 53 -6.94 8.38 -0.99
C THR A 53 -5.81 8.63 -1.98
N ILE A 54 -5.77 7.88 -3.10
CA ILE A 54 -4.75 8.06 -4.15
C ILE A 54 -4.83 9.47 -4.76
N ASP A 55 -6.03 9.98 -5.04
CA ASP A 55 -6.22 11.29 -5.66
C ASP A 55 -5.83 12.46 -4.72
N ALA A 56 -5.89 12.24 -3.41
CA ALA A 56 -5.39 13.19 -2.42
C ALA A 56 -3.85 13.24 -2.37
N MET A 57 -3.14 12.24 -2.93
CA MET A 57 -1.68 12.18 -2.85
C MET A 57 -1.02 13.24 -3.78
N PRO A 58 0.03 13.96 -3.29
CA PRO A 58 0.67 15.06 -4.04
C PRO A 58 1.19 14.64 -5.42
N MET A 59 1.63 13.39 -5.53
CA MET A 59 2.18 12.82 -6.76
C MET A 59 1.12 12.62 -7.86
N ARG A 60 -0.14 12.32 -7.52
CA ARG A 60 -1.22 12.27 -8.51
C ARG A 60 -1.40 13.64 -9.16
N ARG A 61 -1.27 14.71 -8.37
CA ARG A 61 -1.36 16.10 -8.84
C ARG A 61 -0.17 16.50 -9.73
N SER A 62 1.04 15.98 -9.48
CA SER A 62 2.20 16.23 -10.34
C SER A 62 2.12 15.46 -11.67
N GLU A 63 1.69 14.20 -11.66
CA GLU A 63 1.48 13.42 -12.90
C GLU A 63 0.41 14.05 -13.81
N MET A 64 -0.62 14.69 -13.25
CA MET A 64 -1.62 15.45 -14.01
C MET A 64 -1.05 16.76 -14.60
N ARG A 65 -0.03 17.35 -13.96
CA ARG A 65 0.68 18.54 -14.48
C ARG A 65 1.70 18.19 -15.56
N GLU A 66 2.38 17.05 -15.46
CA GLU A 66 3.37 16.58 -16.44
C GLU A 66 2.75 16.05 -17.73
N ARG A 67 1.46 15.69 -17.72
CA ARG A 67 0.72 15.22 -18.91
C ARG A 67 0.05 16.35 -19.70
N ARG A 68 0.31 17.62 -19.35
CA ARG A 68 -0.10 18.83 -20.09
C ARG A 68 1.09 19.37 -20.86
#